data_AF-A0A7K2JXH6-F1
#
_entry.id   AF-A0A7K2JXH6-F1
#
_cell.length_a   1.000
_cell.length_b   1.000
_cell.length_c   1.000
_cell.angle_alpha   90.00
_cell.angle_beta   90.00
_cell.angle_gamma   90.00
#
_symmetry.space_group_name_H-M   'P 1'
#
loop_
_entity.id
_entity.type
_entity.pdbx_description
1 polymer ?
#
loop_
_entity_poly.entity_id
_entity_poly.type
_entity_poly.pdbx_seq_one_letter_code
_entity_poly.pdbx_strand_id
1 'polypeptide(L)'
;PVTAVGTLRRGEGGPERFLASAAEAFVGGAAVDWAGVFADTHARRVDLPTYAFQEQHYWIEPSLAHQGDVASAGLSSADHPLLGAAVTLP
;
A
#
# COMPACT_ATOMS: atom_id res chain seq x y z
N PRO A 1 9.85 -14.31 -16.19
CA PRO A 1 11.28 -14.37 -15.82
C PRO A 1 11.58 -15.76 -15.26
N VAL A 2 12.79 -16.29 -15.44
CA VAL A 2 13.18 -17.59 -14.87
C VAL A 2 14.16 -17.32 -13.73
N THR A 3 13.89 -17.92 -12.56
CA THR A 3 14.76 -17.85 -11.37
C THR A 3 15.41 -19.21 -11.16
N ALA A 4 16.74 -19.26 -11.11
CA ALA A 4 17.51 -20.45 -10.76
C ALA A 4 18.23 -20.21 -9.42
N VAL A 5 18.17 -21.20 -8.52
CA VAL A 5 18.76 -21.10 -7.17
C VAL A 5 19.70 -22.28 -6.90
N GLY A 6 20.75 -22.04 -6.11
CA GLY A 6 21.73 -23.06 -5.74
C GLY A 6 21.47 -23.62 -4.34
N THR A 7 20.94 -24.85 -4.26
CA THR A 7 20.56 -25.51 -2.99
C THR A 7 21.73 -26.13 -2.23
N LEU A 8 22.86 -26.38 -2.91
CA LEU A 8 24.07 -26.99 -2.33
C LEU A 8 25.33 -26.28 -2.81
N ARG A 9 26.21 -25.93 -1.87
CA ARG A 9 27.54 -25.38 -2.13
C ARG A 9 28.57 -26.04 -1.23
N ARG A 10 29.83 -26.10 -1.69
CA ARG A 10 30.95 -26.60 -0.90
C ARG A 10 31.17 -25.67 0.29
N GLY A 11 31.11 -26.21 1.51
CA GLY A 11 31.33 -25.46 2.74
C GLY A 11 30.11 -24.69 3.26
N GLU A 12 28.98 -24.70 2.53
CA GLU A 12 27.73 -24.01 2.89
C GLU A 12 26.54 -24.99 2.89
N GLY A 13 26.79 -26.25 3.22
CA GLY A 13 25.74 -27.27 3.27
C GLY A 13 24.84 -27.10 4.49
N GLY A 14 23.62 -27.64 4.41
CA GLY A 14 22.71 -27.74 5.56
C GLY A 14 21.35 -27.06 5.33
N PRO A 15 20.46 -27.14 6.34
CA PRO A 15 19.10 -26.64 6.24
C PRO A 15 19.03 -25.13 6.04
N GLU A 16 19.96 -24.35 6.58
CA GLU A 16 19.99 -22.89 6.43
C GLU A 16 20.17 -22.47 4.97
N ARG A 17 21.15 -23.05 4.24
CA ARG A 17 21.34 -22.75 2.81
C ARG A 17 20.16 -23.20 1.97
N PHE A 18 19.57 -24.34 2.33
CA PHE A 18 18.38 -24.84 1.64
C PHE A 18 17.18 -23.89 1.82
N LEU A 19 16.91 -23.43 3.05
CA LEU A 19 15.85 -22.46 3.33
C LEU A 19 16.10 -21.11 2.66
N ALA A 20 17.34 -20.64 2.61
CA ALA A 20 17.70 -19.43 1.87
C ALA A 20 17.41 -19.58 0.36
N SER A 21 17.73 -20.75 -0.21
CA SER A 21 17.42 -21.05 -1.62
C SER A 21 15.91 -21.10 -1.88
N ALA A 22 15.12 -21.64 -0.95
CA ALA A 22 13.66 -21.65 -1.03
C ALA A 22 13.09 -20.23 -0.96
N ALA A 23 13.65 -19.36 -0.11
CA ALA A 23 13.28 -17.95 -0.05
C ALA A 23 13.62 -17.19 -1.35
N GLU A 24 14.81 -17.42 -1.92
CA GLU A 24 15.21 -16.86 -3.22
C GLU A 24 14.22 -17.27 -4.33
N ALA A 25 13.82 -18.55 -4.37
CA ALA A 25 12.84 -19.04 -5.33
C ALA A 25 11.45 -18.43 -5.12
N PHE A 26 11.01 -18.30 -3.86
CA PHE A 26 9.73 -17.68 -3.50
C PHE A 26 9.67 -16.20 -3.92
N VAL A 27 10.71 -15.43 -3.66
CA VAL A 27 10.85 -14.04 -4.15
C VAL A 27 10.84 -14.00 -5.68
N GLY A 28 11.40 -15.03 -6.32
CA GLY A 28 11.34 -15.25 -7.76
C GLY A 28 9.96 -15.66 -8.30
N GLY A 29 8.95 -15.83 -7.45
CA GLY A 29 7.57 -16.17 -7.83
C GLY A 29 7.23 -17.67 -7.78
N ALA A 30 8.15 -18.52 -7.32
CA ALA A 30 7.84 -19.94 -7.12
C ALA A 30 6.89 -20.13 -5.92
N ALA A 31 5.90 -21.01 -6.06
CA ALA A 31 5.07 -21.42 -4.93
C ALA A 31 5.88 -22.32 -4.00
N VAL A 32 5.97 -21.95 -2.72
CA VAL A 32 6.62 -22.73 -1.66
C VAL A 32 5.59 -23.00 -0.58
N ASP A 33 5.42 -24.27 -0.19
CA ASP A 33 4.56 -24.65 0.92
C ASP A 33 5.27 -24.41 2.26
N TRP A 34 5.17 -23.19 2.77
CA TRP A 34 5.70 -22.83 4.09
C TRP A 34 4.96 -23.53 5.24
N ALA A 35 3.70 -23.94 5.05
CA ALA A 35 2.97 -24.65 6.09
C ALA A 35 3.58 -26.04 6.33
N GLY A 36 3.92 -26.75 5.26
CA GLY A 36 4.66 -28.02 5.34
C GLY A 36 6.03 -27.89 6.00
N VAL A 37 6.75 -26.78 5.79
CA VAL A 37 8.05 -26.52 6.43
C VAL A 37 7.93 -26.42 7.96
N PHE A 38 6.82 -25.88 8.46
CA PHE A 38 6.56 -25.75 9.90
C PHE A 38 5.73 -26.90 10.50
N ALA A 39 5.32 -27.88 9.70
CA ALA A 39 4.61 -29.05 10.20
C ALA A 39 5.41 -29.72 11.33
N ASP A 40 4.73 -30.10 12.40
CA ASP A 40 5.31 -30.79 13.56
C ASP A 40 6.39 -30.03 14.35
N THR A 41 6.60 -28.73 14.06
CA THR A 41 7.59 -27.89 14.78
C THR A 41 7.04 -27.16 16.01
N HIS A 42 5.74 -27.31 16.32
CA HIS A 42 5.02 -26.49 17.30
C HIS A 42 5.07 -24.97 17.05
N ALA A 43 5.43 -24.53 15.84
CA ALA A 43 5.41 -23.12 15.48
C ALA A 43 4.01 -22.52 15.64
N ARG A 44 3.95 -21.29 16.14
CA ARG A 44 2.71 -20.52 16.32
C ARG A 44 2.78 -19.20 15.57
N ARG A 45 1.62 -18.70 15.13
CA ARG A 45 1.52 -17.34 14.62
C ARG A 45 1.75 -16.35 15.76
N VAL A 46 2.49 -15.29 15.47
CA VAL A 46 2.76 -14.19 16.38
C VAL A 46 2.40 -12.89 15.68
N ASP A 47 2.04 -11.88 16.46
CA ASP A 47 1.80 -10.55 15.92
C ASP A 47 3.12 -9.96 15.42
N LEU A 48 3.08 -9.40 14.22
CA LEU A 48 4.19 -8.67 13.61
C LEU A 48 3.83 -7.19 13.51
N PRO A 49 4.83 -6.29 13.41
CA PRO A 49 4.56 -4.91 13.04
C PRO A 49 3.69 -4.85 11.79
N THR A 50 2.74 -3.91 11.79
CA THR A 50 1.89 -3.70 10.62
C THR A 50 2.73 -3.29 9.42
N TYR A 51 2.23 -3.57 8.22
CA TYR A 51 2.86 -3.14 6.97
C TYR A 51 3.14 -1.64 7.01
N ALA A 52 4.38 -1.24 6.69
CA ALA A 52 4.77 0.15 6.59
C ALA A 52 4.23 0.73 5.28
N PHE A 53 2.95 1.11 5.26
CA PHE A 53 2.34 1.78 4.12
C PHE A 53 3.16 3.02 3.74
N GLN A 54 3.30 3.25 2.43
CA GLN A 54 3.88 4.48 1.94
C GLN A 54 2.90 5.63 2.22
N GLU A 55 3.23 6.47 3.20
CA GLU A 55 2.40 7.58 3.61
C GLU A 55 2.45 8.69 2.57
N GLN A 56 1.34 8.88 1.86
CA GLN A 56 1.13 10.01 0.98
C GLN A 56 -0.23 10.62 1.28
N HIS A 57 -0.24 11.95 1.39
CA HIS A 57 -1.45 12.70 1.69
C HIS A 57 -2.32 12.79 0.44
N TYR A 58 -3.35 11.95 0.38
CA TYR A 58 -4.33 11.95 -0.70
C TYR A 58 -5.59 12.69 -0.25
N TRP A 59 -5.52 14.03 -0.26
CA TRP A 59 -6.65 14.91 0.06
C TRP A 59 -6.96 15.85 -1.09
N ILE A 60 -8.24 16.25 -1.22
CA ILE A 60 -8.62 17.29 -2.16
C ILE A 60 -8.15 18.63 -1.58
N GLU A 61 -7.24 19.30 -2.26
CA GLU A 61 -6.79 20.63 -1.86
C GLU A 61 -7.88 21.66 -2.21
N PRO A 62 -8.35 22.47 -1.24
CA PRO A 62 -9.29 23.53 -1.53
C PRO A 62 -8.61 24.55 -2.44
N SER A 63 -9.14 24.74 -3.64
CA SER A 63 -8.69 25.82 -4.51
C SER A 63 -9.16 27.15 -3.92
N LEU A 64 -8.21 28.02 -3.53
CA LEU A 64 -8.52 29.37 -3.02
C LEU A 64 -9.31 30.20 -4.05
N ALA A 65 -9.21 29.86 -5.33
CA ALA A 65 -9.97 30.48 -6.42
C ALA A 65 -11.48 30.19 -6.37
N HIS A 66 -11.91 29.09 -5.75
CA HIS A 66 -13.32 28.72 -5.61
C HIS A 66 -13.80 28.82 -4.14
N GLN A 67 -13.01 29.43 -3.26
CA GLN A 67 -13.39 29.59 -1.86
C GLN A 67 -14.51 30.62 -1.76
N GLY A 68 -15.75 30.14 -1.64
CA GLY A 68 -16.96 30.98 -1.67
C GLY A 68 -17.66 31.01 -3.04
N ASP A 69 -17.13 30.31 -4.06
CA ASP A 69 -17.86 30.09 -5.31
C ASP A 69 -18.91 28.98 -5.10
N VAL A 70 -20.16 29.40 -5.05
CA VAL A 70 -21.34 28.54 -4.90
C VAL A 70 -22.14 28.42 -6.20
N ALA A 71 -21.52 28.69 -7.36
CA ALA A 71 -22.12 28.48 -8.67
C ALA A 71 -22.60 27.03 -8.86
N SER A 72 -21.89 26.05 -8.28
CA SER A 72 -22.30 24.64 -8.29
C SER A 72 -23.63 24.38 -7.55
N ALA A 73 -24.02 25.25 -6.62
CA ALA A 73 -25.30 25.22 -5.92
C ALA A 73 -26.40 26.06 -6.61
N GLY A 74 -26.13 26.61 -7.80
CA GLY A 74 -27.09 27.44 -8.57
C GLY A 74 -27.18 28.89 -8.13
N LEU A 75 -26.25 29.36 -7.29
CA LEU A 75 -26.19 30.74 -6.80
C LEU A 75 -25.16 31.53 -7.59
N SER A 76 -25.45 32.78 -7.93
CA SER A 76 -24.50 33.66 -8.64
C SER A 76 -23.61 34.43 -7.67
N SER A 77 -22.42 34.89 -8.10
CA SER A 77 -21.62 35.87 -7.34
C SER A 77 -22.46 37.12 -7.04
N ALA A 78 -22.31 37.67 -5.84
CA ALA A 78 -22.95 38.93 -5.45
C ALA A 78 -22.05 40.16 -5.64
N ASP A 79 -20.78 39.97 -6.03
CA ASP A 79 -19.77 41.03 -6.24
C ASP A 79 -19.74 42.09 -5.12
N HIS A 80 -19.92 41.65 -3.88
CA HIS A 80 -20.11 42.52 -2.71
C HIS A 80 -19.18 42.11 -1.55
N PRO A 81 -18.56 43.08 -0.84
CA PRO A 81 -17.53 42.78 0.17
C PRO A 81 -18.03 41.95 1.38
N LEU A 82 -19.34 41.92 1.62
CA LEU A 82 -19.95 41.16 2.73
C LEU A 82 -20.88 40.03 2.27
N LEU A 83 -21.16 39.92 0.97
CA LEU A 83 -22.11 38.93 0.43
C LEU A 83 -21.40 38.17 -0.68
N GLY A 84 -21.23 36.86 -0.50
CA GLY A 84 -20.54 36.00 -1.48
C GLY A 84 -21.44 35.45 -2.58
N ALA A 85 -22.76 35.41 -2.36
CA ALA A 85 -23.70 34.76 -3.27
C ALA A 85 -25.07 35.43 -3.27
N ALA A 86 -25.76 35.39 -4.41
CA ALA A 86 -27.11 35.90 -4.60
C ALA A 86 -28.01 34.91 -5.35
N VAL A 87 -29.32 35.04 -5.13
CA VAL A 87 -30.37 34.34 -5.88
C VAL A 87 -31.38 35.35 -6.37
N THR A 88 -31.73 35.30 -7.65
CA THR A 88 -32.80 36.14 -8.21
C THR A 88 -34.15 35.48 -7.92
N LEU A 89 -35.03 36.22 -7.25
CA LEU A 89 -36.43 35.82 -7.07
C LEU A 89 -37.27 36.33 -8.25
N PRO A 90 -38.31 35.59 -8.69
CA PRO A 90 -39.25 36.03 -9.72
C PRO A 90 -40.14 37.19 -9.27
#